data_AF-A0A7C1YQ58-F1
#
_entry.id   AF-A0A7C1YQ58-F1
#
_cell.length_a   1.000
_cell.length_b   1.000
_cell.length_c   1.000
_cell.angle_alpha   90.00
_cell.angle_beta   90.00
_cell.angle_gamma   90.00
#
_symmetry.space_group_name_H-M   'P 1'
#
loop_
_entity.id
_entity.type
_entity.pdbx_description
1 polymer ?
#
loop_
_entity_poly.entity_id
_entity_poly.type
_entity_poly.pdbx_seq_one_letter_code
_entity_poly.pdbx_strand_id
1 'polypeptide(L)'
;MRKASGGLVAILLFGLFLGGCKQTGIKAPATGYQPVGIEMSFAGLAGAGKFVIPGSKAKFDVIVKGDDAKSHSLSDGTLRMENLVLESKGITLSKDGREILFDSSIGDGDEYSISASFIGHEDKIRTKRVFLPDFAALRGPEPEDVKQLSVGIDRSATDGEFVPGRPYPIEISVTDDSRRYKTGGVPGLPLDRLKIVTSGLEFDAGRMLITGSLDKALLHKGKYKIEVSYRGRPDLTRTEVISPDFAAIEGPAPINIKTAFIVGDLKKHDAVVPGSEFRLDLQVTDKKGRVYRTDWEFPRIPRNRVRVRTKNLDYDKQAGRLRFSGDLRKMMGRRYEITAWYRGRKSKKDKVVLKPDFISGLPLMKEDELVYRGEDGHDGRHGRSAGALYEAAVKRAAAEGTKVARQREGNGEDGGNGADGAKGPSVTIRAREVSSLDGKKRLILMEVKVQGEPARYFLRSWDGAPLRVASYGGKGGDGGNGGDGSRGDEAYFSDDEYEIEPPVYYGGAGGDGGRGGDGGDIRLLVSREELLKAFVLESHEGPGGRKGTGGAGSVSGAQGMTGRPPAGGVAARPNSGRAGADGPRGGAGEIRAEVDEFANEVVQQSPKEINDWILY
;
A
#
# COMPACT_ATOMS: atom_id res chain seq x y z
N MET A 1 -41.41 -22.05 -4.18
CA MET A 1 -40.41 -22.80 -4.98
C MET A 1 -38.99 -22.36 -4.61
N ARG A 2 -38.20 -23.20 -3.93
CA ARG A 2 -36.72 -23.23 -3.99
C ARG A 2 -36.32 -24.71 -3.90
N LYS A 3 -35.27 -25.12 -4.62
CA LYS A 3 -34.92 -26.54 -4.79
C LYS A 3 -34.21 -27.07 -3.53
N ALA A 4 -34.64 -28.22 -3.03
CA ALA A 4 -33.87 -29.01 -2.08
C ALA A 4 -32.89 -29.92 -2.84
N SER A 5 -31.60 -29.79 -2.57
CA SER A 5 -30.55 -30.65 -3.13
C SER A 5 -30.25 -31.79 -2.15
N GLY A 6 -30.83 -32.97 -2.41
CA GLY A 6 -30.56 -34.17 -1.62
C GLY A 6 -29.14 -34.68 -1.85
N GLY A 7 -28.21 -34.36 -0.94
CA GLY A 7 -26.86 -34.92 -0.92
C GLY A 7 -26.87 -36.30 -0.27
N LEU A 8 -26.82 -37.36 -1.09
CA LEU A 8 -26.80 -38.74 -0.62
C LEU A 8 -25.40 -39.11 -0.10
N VAL A 9 -25.19 -38.98 1.22
CA VAL A 9 -23.94 -39.36 1.87
C VAL A 9 -23.88 -40.87 2.02
N ALA A 10 -22.93 -41.50 1.33
CA ALA A 10 -22.68 -42.94 1.44
C ALA A 10 -22.08 -43.29 2.82
N ILE A 11 -22.88 -43.89 3.69
CA ILE A 11 -22.41 -44.46 4.96
C ILE A 11 -21.63 -45.73 4.63
N LEU A 12 -20.29 -45.64 4.69
CA LEU A 12 -19.39 -46.74 4.38
C LEU A 12 -19.29 -47.68 5.59
N LEU A 13 -20.28 -48.58 5.68
CA LEU A 13 -20.38 -49.63 6.70
C LEU A 13 -19.20 -50.60 6.63
N PHE A 14 -18.15 -50.34 7.41
CA PHE A 14 -17.19 -51.37 7.80
C PHE A 14 -17.86 -52.31 8.82
N GLY A 15 -18.53 -53.33 8.29
CA GLY A 15 -19.24 -54.34 9.09
C GLY A 15 -18.31 -55.20 9.93
N LEU A 16 -18.86 -55.75 11.01
CA LEU A 16 -18.14 -56.66 11.91
C LEU A 16 -17.64 -57.90 11.16
N PHE A 17 -16.33 -58.13 11.21
CA PHE A 17 -15.74 -59.45 10.95
C PHE A 17 -15.19 -60.05 12.24
N LEU A 18 -16.09 -60.37 13.19
CA LEU A 18 -15.78 -61.28 14.30
C LEU A 18 -15.79 -62.74 13.82
N GLY A 19 -14.95 -63.03 12.82
CA GLY A 19 -14.64 -64.37 12.36
C GLY A 19 -13.43 -64.90 13.11
N GLY A 20 -13.63 -65.93 13.93
CA GLY A 20 -12.60 -66.50 14.82
C GLY A 20 -11.48 -67.30 14.14
N CYS A 21 -10.77 -66.70 13.19
CA CYS A 21 -9.55 -67.27 12.64
C CYS A 21 -8.41 -67.19 13.67
N LYS A 22 -8.04 -68.32 14.29
CA LYS A 22 -6.76 -68.43 14.99
C LYS A 22 -5.63 -68.23 13.97
N GLN A 23 -4.96 -67.08 14.00
CA GLN A 23 -3.78 -66.83 13.16
C GLN A 23 -2.64 -67.75 13.58
N THR A 24 -2.42 -68.81 12.80
CA THR A 24 -1.32 -69.74 13.02
C THR A 24 0.01 -69.11 12.63
N GLY A 25 0.75 -68.61 13.62
CA GLY A 25 2.18 -68.36 13.48
C GLY A 25 2.58 -67.09 12.72
N ILE A 26 2.01 -65.94 13.06
CA ILE A 26 2.74 -64.67 12.86
C ILE A 26 4.02 -64.77 13.69
N LYS A 27 5.18 -64.81 13.02
CA LYS A 27 6.46 -64.68 13.72
C LYS A 27 6.52 -63.27 14.31
N ALA A 28 6.84 -63.18 15.60
CA ALA A 28 7.05 -61.90 16.26
C ALA A 28 8.06 -61.06 15.45
N PRO A 29 7.81 -59.75 15.23
CA PRO A 29 8.73 -58.90 14.50
C PRO A 29 10.10 -58.90 15.20
N ALA A 30 11.17 -59.02 14.42
CA ALA A 30 12.52 -59.22 14.94
C ALA A 30 13.06 -57.96 15.64
N THR A 31 12.70 -57.80 16.92
CA THR A 31 13.23 -56.77 17.83
C THR A 31 14.54 -57.22 18.45
N GLY A 32 15.44 -56.27 18.71
CA GLY A 32 16.76 -56.52 19.30
C GLY A 32 16.77 -56.79 20.81
N TYR A 33 15.61 -57.08 21.39
CA TYR A 33 15.35 -57.28 22.83
C TYR A 33 14.17 -58.24 23.00
N GLN A 34 14.07 -58.89 24.17
CA GLN A 34 12.84 -59.54 24.62
C GLN A 34 12.03 -58.55 25.45
N PRO A 35 10.72 -58.35 25.18
CA PRO A 35 9.88 -57.53 26.04
C PRO A 35 9.71 -58.21 27.41
N VAL A 36 9.73 -57.42 28.50
CA VAL A 36 9.47 -57.90 29.88
C VAL A 36 8.37 -57.12 30.60
N GLY A 37 7.91 -55.99 30.05
CA GLY A 37 6.80 -55.21 30.60
C GLY A 37 6.28 -54.15 29.63
N ILE A 38 5.05 -53.68 29.86
CA ILE A 38 4.40 -52.68 29.01
C ILE A 38 3.55 -51.70 29.84
N GLU A 39 3.72 -50.41 29.58
CA GLU A 39 3.06 -49.31 30.27
C GLU A 39 2.41 -48.35 29.27
N MET A 40 1.34 -47.68 29.70
CA MET A 40 0.67 -46.62 28.93
C MET A 40 0.65 -45.32 29.71
N SER A 41 1.08 -44.24 29.06
CA SER A 41 1.00 -42.86 29.56
C SER A 41 0.14 -41.99 28.63
N PHE A 42 -0.37 -40.88 29.16
CA PHE A 42 -1.24 -39.96 28.43
C PHE A 42 -0.91 -38.52 28.81
N ALA A 43 -0.89 -37.62 27.82
CA ALA A 43 -0.62 -36.20 27.98
C ALA A 43 -1.75 -35.37 27.38
N GLY A 44 -2.15 -34.30 28.08
CA GLY A 44 -3.26 -33.44 27.66
C GLY A 44 -4.67 -34.00 27.90
N LEU A 45 -4.82 -35.03 28.76
CA LEU A 45 -6.14 -35.47 29.22
C LEU A 45 -6.88 -34.31 29.91
N ALA A 46 -7.95 -33.82 29.29
CA ALA A 46 -8.88 -32.92 29.94
C ALA A 46 -9.82 -33.73 30.84
N GLY A 47 -9.58 -33.69 32.15
CA GLY A 47 -10.41 -34.37 33.15
C GLY A 47 -9.63 -34.82 34.39
N ALA A 48 -10.34 -35.36 35.39
CA ALA A 48 -9.78 -35.74 36.68
C ALA A 48 -9.18 -37.17 36.66
N GLY A 49 -8.12 -37.38 35.88
CA GLY A 49 -7.24 -38.57 35.89
C GLY A 49 -7.86 -39.88 35.36
N LYS A 50 -8.99 -40.31 35.92
CA LYS A 50 -9.84 -41.43 35.42
C LYS A 50 -11.02 -40.94 34.58
N PHE A 51 -11.37 -39.66 34.68
CA PHE A 51 -12.46 -39.05 33.91
C PHE A 51 -11.90 -38.31 32.69
N VAL A 52 -12.59 -38.41 31.55
CA VAL A 52 -12.20 -37.79 30.27
C VAL A 52 -13.40 -37.20 29.55
N ILE A 53 -13.25 -36.00 29.00
CA ILE A 53 -14.35 -35.30 28.33
C ILE A 53 -14.66 -35.98 26.97
N PRO A 54 -15.92 -36.39 26.69
CA PRO A 54 -16.28 -36.96 25.39
C PRO A 54 -16.01 -35.98 24.24
N GLY A 55 -15.52 -36.49 23.11
CA GLY A 55 -15.05 -35.67 21.99
C GLY A 55 -13.70 -34.97 22.20
N SER A 56 -13.08 -35.08 23.37
CA SER A 56 -11.73 -34.54 23.60
C SER A 56 -10.64 -35.43 22.98
N LYS A 57 -9.47 -34.83 22.79
CA LYS A 57 -8.25 -35.53 22.36
C LYS A 57 -7.24 -35.59 23.50
N ALA A 58 -6.44 -36.65 23.51
CA ALA A 58 -5.20 -36.70 24.29
C ALA A 58 -4.08 -37.32 23.45
N LYS A 59 -2.83 -36.96 23.75
CA LYS A 59 -1.68 -37.72 23.28
C LYS A 59 -1.52 -38.93 24.17
N PHE A 60 -1.15 -40.07 23.60
CA PHE A 60 -0.82 -41.27 24.36
C PHE A 60 0.53 -41.83 23.91
N ASP A 61 1.16 -42.57 24.80
CA ASP A 61 2.39 -43.29 24.50
C ASP A 61 2.34 -44.69 25.14
N VAL A 62 2.91 -45.66 24.43
CA VAL A 62 3.09 -47.03 24.89
C VAL A 62 4.58 -47.24 25.08
N ILE A 63 4.98 -47.61 26.30
CA ILE A 63 6.37 -47.84 26.67
C ILE A 63 6.55 -49.32 26.96
N VAL A 64 7.41 -49.99 26.20
CA VAL A 64 7.79 -51.39 26.37
C VAL A 64 9.16 -51.45 27.03
N LYS A 65 9.30 -52.19 28.12
CA LYS A 65 10.59 -52.43 28.79
C LYS A 65 11.21 -53.72 28.24
N GLY A 66 12.48 -53.65 27.86
CA GLY A 66 13.28 -54.77 27.39
C GLY A 66 13.96 -55.53 28.53
N ASP A 67 14.36 -56.77 28.25
CA ASP A 67 15.24 -57.60 29.09
C ASP A 67 16.64 -57.00 29.26
N ASP A 68 17.09 -56.19 28.29
CA ASP A 68 18.27 -55.33 28.33
C ASP A 68 18.12 -54.08 29.24
N ALA A 69 17.01 -54.01 29.99
CA ALA A 69 16.58 -52.92 30.87
C ALA A 69 16.34 -51.54 30.19
N LYS A 70 16.33 -51.47 28.86
CA LYS A 70 15.93 -50.24 28.14
C LYS A 70 14.41 -50.11 28.09
N SER A 71 13.95 -48.90 27.77
CA SER A 71 12.54 -48.59 27.52
C SER A 71 12.41 -48.12 26.07
N HIS A 72 11.39 -48.63 25.38
CA HIS A 72 11.10 -48.37 23.97
C HIS A 72 9.72 -47.71 23.84
N SER A 73 9.62 -46.58 23.15
CA SER A 73 8.43 -45.70 23.13
C SER A 73 7.91 -45.43 21.71
N LEU A 74 6.59 -45.26 21.55
CA LEU A 74 5.98 -44.81 20.29
C LEU A 74 6.24 -43.32 20.04
N SER A 75 6.44 -42.55 21.12
CA SER A 75 6.70 -41.12 21.07
C SER A 75 8.10 -40.78 20.54
N ASP A 76 9.13 -41.52 20.97
CA ASP A 76 10.50 -41.39 20.45
C ASP A 76 10.76 -42.20 19.17
N GLY A 77 9.92 -43.21 18.88
CA GLY A 77 10.00 -44.05 17.69
C GLY A 77 10.93 -45.25 17.81
N THR A 78 11.46 -45.54 19.00
CA THR A 78 12.24 -46.76 19.30
C THR A 78 11.34 -48.00 19.43
N LEU A 79 10.04 -47.80 19.66
CA LEU A 79 8.97 -48.79 19.45
C LEU A 79 8.15 -48.36 18.23
N ARG A 80 7.72 -49.32 17.41
CA ARG A 80 6.83 -49.06 16.27
C ARG A 80 5.44 -49.62 16.53
N MET A 81 4.42 -49.05 15.88
CA MET A 81 3.04 -49.54 15.99
C MET A 81 2.90 -50.98 15.47
N GLU A 82 3.72 -51.40 14.51
CA GLU A 82 3.81 -52.78 14.00
C GLU A 82 4.37 -53.81 15.01
N ASN A 83 4.76 -53.39 16.22
CA ASN A 83 5.12 -54.28 17.33
C ASN A 83 3.95 -54.53 18.30
N LEU A 84 2.82 -53.85 18.13
CA LEU A 84 1.73 -53.81 19.12
C LEU A 84 0.38 -54.28 18.54
N VAL A 85 -0.38 -54.95 19.39
CA VAL A 85 -1.84 -55.08 19.23
C VAL A 85 -2.50 -54.01 20.11
N LEU A 86 -3.23 -53.09 19.50
CA LEU A 86 -4.07 -52.12 20.21
C LEU A 86 -5.54 -52.51 20.08
N GLU A 87 -6.20 -52.73 21.21
CA GLU A 87 -7.66 -52.91 21.30
C GLU A 87 -8.29 -51.71 22.01
N SER A 88 -9.35 -51.13 21.45
CA SER A 88 -10.04 -49.97 22.04
C SER A 88 -11.57 -50.08 22.00
N LYS A 89 -12.22 -49.55 23.04
CA LYS A 89 -13.66 -49.32 23.12
C LYS A 89 -13.92 -47.82 23.31
N GLY A 90 -14.74 -47.25 22.42
CA GLY A 90 -15.10 -45.81 22.46
C GLY A 90 -13.94 -44.85 22.20
N ILE A 91 -12.78 -45.34 21.75
CA ILE A 91 -11.59 -44.53 21.45
C ILE A 91 -11.18 -44.79 20.00
N THR A 92 -11.03 -43.71 19.24
CA THR A 92 -10.46 -43.72 17.88
C THR A 92 -9.00 -43.27 17.92
N LEU A 93 -8.11 -44.07 17.34
CA LEU A 93 -6.70 -43.74 17.18
C LEU A 93 -6.49 -42.81 15.98
N SER A 94 -5.54 -41.87 16.07
CA SER A 94 -5.10 -41.05 14.95
C SER A 94 -4.34 -41.87 13.90
N LYS A 95 -4.29 -41.38 12.65
CA LYS A 95 -3.60 -42.07 11.54
C LYS A 95 -2.09 -42.26 11.75
N ASP A 96 -1.47 -41.43 12.59
CA ASP A 96 -0.07 -41.52 13.00
C ASP A 96 0.12 -42.29 14.33
N GLY A 97 -0.97 -42.76 14.96
CA GLY A 97 -0.92 -43.60 16.15
C GLY A 97 -0.45 -42.92 17.44
N ARG A 98 -0.53 -41.58 17.51
CA ARG A 98 0.04 -40.75 18.60
C ARG A 98 -0.99 -39.89 19.35
N GLU A 99 -2.18 -39.70 18.77
CA GLU A 99 -3.33 -39.11 19.45
C GLU A 99 -4.47 -40.13 19.55
N ILE A 100 -5.24 -40.02 20.63
CA ILE A 100 -6.56 -40.65 20.77
C ILE A 100 -7.64 -39.58 20.79
N LEU A 101 -8.76 -39.89 20.13
CA LEU A 101 -10.02 -39.15 20.20
C LEU A 101 -11.02 -40.00 20.99
N PHE A 102 -11.54 -39.46 22.10
CA PHE A 102 -12.62 -40.07 22.86
C PHE A 102 -13.94 -39.85 22.13
N ASP A 103 -14.68 -40.92 21.84
CA ASP A 103 -15.93 -40.85 21.07
C ASP A 103 -17.00 -40.05 21.81
N SER A 104 -17.51 -38.99 21.17
CA SER A 104 -18.57 -38.13 21.71
C SER A 104 -19.95 -38.80 21.78
N SER A 105 -20.13 -39.97 21.16
CA SER A 105 -21.39 -40.72 21.08
C SER A 105 -21.51 -41.89 22.06
N ILE A 106 -20.53 -42.07 22.96
CA ILE A 106 -20.59 -43.07 24.04
C ILE A 106 -21.81 -42.87 24.95
N GLY A 107 -22.31 -43.94 25.57
CA GLY A 107 -23.46 -43.87 26.48
C GLY A 107 -23.11 -43.36 27.89
N ASP A 108 -24.12 -42.87 28.60
CA ASP A 108 -24.03 -42.59 30.03
C ASP A 108 -23.81 -43.91 30.80
N GLY A 109 -22.68 -44.01 31.51
CA GLY A 109 -22.29 -45.21 32.26
C GLY A 109 -21.47 -46.23 31.47
N ASP A 110 -21.23 -46.03 30.18
CA ASP A 110 -20.26 -46.83 29.41
C ASP A 110 -18.81 -46.47 29.79
N GLU A 111 -17.88 -47.44 29.72
CA GLU A 111 -16.44 -47.15 29.82
C GLU A 111 -15.79 -46.90 28.45
N TYR A 112 -14.91 -45.90 28.38
CA TYR A 112 -13.82 -45.88 27.42
C TYR A 112 -12.74 -46.85 27.88
N SER A 113 -12.15 -47.60 26.96
CA SER A 113 -10.89 -48.28 27.26
C SER A 113 -9.98 -48.43 26.06
N ILE A 114 -8.69 -48.51 26.37
CA ILE A 114 -7.63 -48.89 25.45
C ILE A 114 -6.76 -49.93 26.15
N SER A 115 -6.29 -50.93 25.41
CA SER A 115 -5.25 -51.84 25.87
C SER A 115 -4.21 -52.06 24.79
N ALA A 116 -2.96 -52.20 25.23
CA ALA A 116 -1.82 -52.50 24.40
C ALA A 116 -1.23 -53.84 24.82
N SER A 117 -0.97 -54.70 23.84
CA SER A 117 -0.24 -55.97 23.99
C SER A 117 0.94 -55.99 23.02
N PHE A 118 2.04 -56.64 23.38
CA PHE A 118 3.17 -56.85 22.47
C PHE A 118 2.99 -58.11 21.62
N ILE A 119 3.26 -58.04 20.31
CA ILE A 119 3.00 -59.14 19.36
C ILE A 119 3.88 -60.37 19.67
N GLY A 120 3.26 -61.54 19.75
CA GLY A 120 3.87 -62.82 20.17
C GLY A 120 3.99 -63.00 21.69
N HIS A 121 3.59 -62.01 22.48
CA HIS A 121 3.64 -62.02 23.96
C HIS A 121 2.28 -61.59 24.58
N GLU A 122 1.18 -61.69 23.83
CA GLU A 122 -0.10 -61.02 24.10
C GLU A 122 -0.75 -61.45 25.43
N ASP A 123 -0.60 -62.72 25.81
CA ASP A 123 -1.11 -63.29 27.07
C ASP A 123 -0.26 -62.91 28.30
N LYS A 124 0.94 -62.36 28.09
CA LYS A 124 1.95 -62.11 29.15
C LYS A 124 2.28 -60.64 29.34
N ILE A 125 2.26 -59.86 28.26
CA ILE A 125 2.75 -58.48 28.21
C ILE A 125 1.64 -57.63 27.61
N ARG A 126 0.67 -57.32 28.47
CA ARG A 126 -0.52 -56.54 28.18
C ARG A 126 -0.78 -55.52 29.28
N THR A 127 -1.25 -54.34 28.91
CA THR A 127 -1.75 -53.31 29.84
C THR A 127 -3.08 -52.76 29.35
N LYS A 128 -4.05 -52.55 30.26
CA LYS A 128 -5.35 -51.92 29.97
C LYS A 128 -5.50 -50.63 30.77
N ARG A 129 -6.03 -49.60 30.12
CA ARG A 129 -6.43 -48.33 30.73
C ARG A 129 -7.92 -48.13 30.48
N VAL A 130 -8.62 -47.67 31.50
CA VAL A 130 -10.07 -47.44 31.51
C VAL A 130 -10.31 -46.00 31.92
N PHE A 131 -11.19 -45.31 31.21
CA PHE A 131 -11.63 -43.95 31.53
C PHE A 131 -13.16 -43.90 31.54
N LEU A 132 -13.71 -43.08 32.44
CA LEU A 132 -15.14 -42.82 32.52
C LEU A 132 -15.48 -41.51 31.77
N PRO A 133 -16.58 -41.47 31.01
CA PRO A 133 -16.98 -40.29 30.25
C PRO A 133 -17.46 -39.18 31.19
N ASP A 134 -16.84 -38.01 31.04
CA ASP A 134 -17.09 -36.83 31.86
C ASP A 134 -18.22 -35.97 31.26
N PHE A 135 -19.45 -36.49 31.33
CA PHE A 135 -20.61 -35.79 30.78
C PHE A 135 -20.94 -34.48 31.50
N ALA A 136 -20.66 -34.37 32.81
CA ALA A 136 -20.83 -33.13 33.54
C ALA A 136 -19.96 -31.99 32.96
N ALA A 137 -18.74 -32.30 32.48
CA ALA A 137 -17.87 -31.31 31.83
C ALA A 137 -18.35 -30.84 30.44
N LEU A 138 -19.35 -31.50 29.84
CA LEU A 138 -20.03 -31.06 28.61
C LEU A 138 -21.42 -30.46 28.89
N ARG A 139 -22.22 -31.14 29.70
CA ARG A 139 -23.63 -30.82 29.98
C ARG A 139 -23.82 -29.83 31.14
N GLY A 140 -22.74 -29.47 31.84
CA GLY A 140 -22.81 -28.86 33.17
C GLY A 140 -23.18 -29.90 34.25
N PRO A 141 -22.92 -29.59 35.54
CA PRO A 141 -23.24 -30.47 36.67
C PRO A 141 -24.75 -30.63 36.85
N GLU A 142 -25.20 -31.65 37.58
CA GLU A 142 -26.62 -31.79 37.89
C GLU A 142 -27.08 -30.79 38.96
N PRO A 143 -28.38 -30.45 39.04
CA PRO A 143 -28.88 -29.40 39.93
C PRO A 143 -28.55 -29.63 41.42
N GLU A 144 -28.57 -30.87 41.92
CA GLU A 144 -28.15 -31.19 43.29
C GLU A 144 -26.65 -30.92 43.57
N ASP A 145 -25.77 -31.12 42.58
CA ASP A 145 -24.32 -30.97 42.76
C ASP A 145 -23.89 -29.51 42.93
N VAL A 146 -24.63 -28.56 42.36
CA VAL A 146 -24.25 -27.16 42.34
C VAL A 146 -24.20 -26.57 43.75
N LYS A 147 -23.04 -26.02 44.11
CA LYS A 147 -22.80 -25.30 45.37
C LYS A 147 -22.80 -23.79 45.18
N GLN A 148 -22.29 -23.29 44.05
CA GLN A 148 -22.16 -21.85 43.80
C GLN A 148 -22.48 -21.47 42.35
N LEU A 149 -23.16 -20.34 42.17
CA LEU A 149 -23.33 -19.62 40.90
C LEU A 149 -22.69 -18.23 41.02
N SER A 150 -21.97 -17.81 39.99
CA SER A 150 -21.34 -16.49 39.92
C SER A 150 -21.43 -15.90 38.51
N VAL A 151 -21.51 -14.57 38.44
CA VAL A 151 -21.66 -13.79 37.20
C VAL A 151 -20.60 -12.69 37.20
N GLY A 152 -19.67 -12.76 36.25
CA GLY A 152 -18.68 -11.73 35.97
C GLY A 152 -19.02 -10.98 34.69
N ILE A 153 -18.78 -9.68 34.68
CA ILE A 153 -18.92 -8.83 33.48
C ILE A 153 -17.58 -8.15 33.30
N ASP A 154 -16.90 -8.41 32.18
CA ASP A 154 -15.65 -7.71 31.86
C ASP A 154 -15.98 -6.24 31.53
N ARG A 155 -15.25 -5.32 32.16
CA ARG A 155 -15.35 -3.86 31.96
C ARG A 155 -13.98 -3.21 31.77
N SER A 156 -12.95 -4.02 31.48
CA SER A 156 -11.57 -3.59 31.25
C SER A 156 -11.47 -2.51 30.17
N ALA A 157 -12.22 -2.67 29.07
CA ALA A 157 -12.27 -1.75 27.93
C ALA A 157 -12.90 -0.36 28.22
N THR A 158 -13.42 -0.11 29.43
CA THR A 158 -14.06 1.16 29.81
C THR A 158 -13.77 1.56 31.28
N ASP A 159 -12.54 1.30 31.75
CA ASP A 159 -12.05 1.68 33.08
C ASP A 159 -12.92 1.20 34.26
N GLY A 160 -13.65 0.09 34.08
CA GLY A 160 -14.58 -0.47 35.08
C GLY A 160 -15.99 0.14 35.08
N GLU A 161 -16.23 1.28 34.41
CA GLU A 161 -17.56 1.87 34.25
C GLU A 161 -18.34 1.15 33.12
N PHE A 162 -19.66 1.00 33.25
CA PHE A 162 -20.51 0.31 32.27
C PHE A 162 -21.25 1.31 31.39
N VAL A 163 -21.01 1.26 30.08
CA VAL A 163 -21.44 2.28 29.11
C VAL A 163 -22.68 1.82 28.35
N PRO A 164 -23.79 2.57 28.39
CA PRO A 164 -24.96 2.30 27.56
C PRO A 164 -24.59 2.26 26.06
N GLY A 165 -25.12 1.27 25.34
CA GLY A 165 -24.90 1.06 23.91
C GLY A 165 -23.61 0.33 23.52
N ARG A 166 -22.73 -0.01 24.48
CA ARG A 166 -21.57 -0.88 24.22
C ARG A 166 -21.83 -2.33 24.65
N PRO A 167 -21.33 -3.33 23.90
CA PRO A 167 -21.37 -4.72 24.30
C PRO A 167 -20.26 -5.04 25.31
N TYR A 168 -20.55 -5.91 26.27
CA TYR A 168 -19.64 -6.35 27.32
C TYR A 168 -19.62 -7.87 27.43
N PRO A 169 -18.44 -8.53 27.44
CA PRO A 169 -18.32 -9.95 27.74
C PRO A 169 -18.88 -10.29 29.12
N ILE A 170 -19.66 -11.36 29.20
CA ILE A 170 -20.21 -11.90 30.45
C ILE A 170 -19.75 -13.35 30.65
N GLU A 171 -18.97 -13.59 31.71
CA GLU A 171 -18.63 -14.92 32.19
C GLU A 171 -19.66 -15.35 33.23
N ILE A 172 -20.49 -16.34 32.93
CA ILE A 172 -21.27 -17.05 33.94
C ILE A 172 -20.49 -18.32 34.30
N SER A 173 -20.40 -18.61 35.60
CA SER A 173 -19.71 -19.81 36.06
C SER A 173 -20.35 -20.42 37.28
N VAL A 174 -20.30 -21.74 37.32
CA VAL A 174 -20.96 -22.62 38.28
C VAL A 174 -19.89 -23.50 38.92
N THR A 175 -20.02 -23.81 40.20
CA THR A 175 -19.05 -24.63 40.95
C THR A 175 -19.78 -25.74 41.70
N ASP A 176 -19.30 -26.98 41.56
CA ASP A 176 -19.68 -28.15 42.36
C ASP A 176 -18.58 -28.50 43.37
N ASP A 177 -18.64 -29.67 44.01
CA ASP A 177 -17.60 -30.12 44.98
C ASP A 177 -16.24 -30.45 44.34
N SER A 178 -16.15 -30.53 43.00
CA SER A 178 -14.95 -30.95 42.26
C SER A 178 -14.27 -29.82 41.49
N ARG A 179 -15.03 -28.88 40.90
CA ARG A 179 -14.51 -27.90 39.91
C ARG A 179 -15.50 -26.77 39.56
N ARG A 180 -15.01 -25.84 38.74
CA ARG A 180 -15.74 -24.70 38.20
C ARG A 180 -15.95 -24.84 36.68
N TYR A 181 -17.20 -24.74 36.25
CA TYR A 181 -17.68 -24.75 34.86
C TYR A 181 -17.90 -23.32 34.36
N LYS A 182 -17.66 -23.03 33.08
CA LYS A 182 -17.78 -21.68 32.51
C LYS A 182 -18.53 -21.66 31.18
N THR A 183 -19.34 -20.62 30.96
CA THR A 183 -19.94 -20.34 29.65
C THR A 183 -18.84 -20.03 28.63
N GLY A 184 -18.76 -20.82 27.55
CA GLY A 184 -17.71 -20.68 26.54
C GLY A 184 -16.33 -21.22 26.95
N GLY A 185 -16.21 -21.92 28.08
CA GLY A 185 -14.99 -22.57 28.54
C GLY A 185 -15.06 -24.10 28.53
N VAL A 186 -14.01 -24.73 29.03
CA VAL A 186 -13.95 -26.17 29.35
C VAL A 186 -13.39 -26.29 30.78
N PRO A 187 -14.08 -26.94 31.76
CA PRO A 187 -15.40 -27.55 31.67
C PRO A 187 -16.51 -26.57 31.25
N GLY A 188 -17.39 -27.03 30.36
CA GLY A 188 -18.44 -26.22 29.77
C GLY A 188 -19.64 -26.03 30.71
N LEU A 189 -20.22 -24.83 30.67
CA LEU A 189 -21.53 -24.53 31.24
C LEU A 189 -22.50 -24.18 30.10
N PRO A 190 -23.38 -25.12 29.68
CA PRO A 190 -24.40 -24.86 28.68
C PRO A 190 -25.43 -23.81 29.11
N LEU A 191 -25.94 -23.03 28.15
CA LEU A 191 -26.92 -21.96 28.41
C LEU A 191 -28.34 -22.50 28.69
N ASP A 192 -28.65 -23.72 28.30
CA ASP A 192 -29.91 -24.39 28.61
C ASP A 192 -29.97 -24.94 30.05
N ARG A 193 -28.82 -25.07 30.74
CA ARG A 193 -28.79 -25.21 32.22
C ARG A 193 -29.10 -23.90 32.95
N LEU A 194 -29.13 -22.76 32.25
CA LEU A 194 -29.33 -21.44 32.85
C LEU A 194 -30.68 -20.83 32.50
N LYS A 195 -31.19 -19.99 33.39
CA LYS A 195 -32.27 -19.03 33.14
C LYS A 195 -31.69 -17.64 33.35
N ILE A 196 -31.58 -16.87 32.27
CA ILE A 196 -31.04 -15.51 32.26
C ILE A 196 -32.19 -14.54 32.00
N VAL A 197 -32.36 -13.55 32.88
CA VAL A 197 -33.40 -12.52 32.79
C VAL A 197 -32.74 -11.15 32.92
N THR A 198 -32.90 -10.30 31.91
CA THR A 198 -32.36 -8.95 31.89
C THR A 198 -33.43 -7.89 32.08
N SER A 199 -33.03 -6.72 32.60
CA SER A 199 -33.84 -5.51 32.66
C SER A 199 -32.97 -4.33 32.20
N GLY A 200 -33.37 -3.72 31.08
CA GLY A 200 -32.61 -2.67 30.38
C GLY A 200 -31.35 -3.15 29.65
N LEU A 201 -31.02 -4.45 29.67
CA LEU A 201 -29.92 -5.05 28.89
C LEU A 201 -30.48 -5.96 27.79
N GLU A 202 -29.88 -5.87 26.61
CA GLU A 202 -29.96 -6.92 25.58
C GLU A 202 -28.87 -7.97 25.86
N PHE A 203 -29.14 -9.26 25.63
CA PHE A 203 -28.21 -10.36 25.85
C PHE A 203 -28.04 -11.19 24.56
N ASP A 204 -26.84 -11.21 24.02
CA ASP A 204 -26.44 -12.07 22.91
C ASP A 204 -25.89 -13.38 23.48
N ALA A 205 -26.75 -14.40 23.49
CA ALA A 205 -26.43 -15.76 23.91
C ALA A 205 -25.39 -16.46 23.02
N GLY A 206 -25.28 -16.07 21.74
CA GLY A 206 -24.34 -16.69 20.81
C GLY A 206 -22.90 -16.20 20.98
N ARG A 207 -22.71 -14.99 21.51
CA ARG A 207 -21.39 -14.37 21.75
C ARG A 207 -21.06 -14.12 23.21
N MET A 208 -21.95 -14.46 24.15
CA MET A 208 -21.84 -14.13 25.58
C MET A 208 -21.59 -12.64 25.82
N LEU A 209 -22.40 -11.79 25.19
CA LEU A 209 -22.32 -10.32 25.31
C LEU A 209 -23.61 -9.75 25.93
N ILE A 210 -23.48 -8.74 26.79
CA ILE A 210 -24.61 -7.89 27.21
C ILE A 210 -24.42 -6.45 26.72
N THR A 211 -25.50 -5.83 26.23
CA THR A 211 -25.50 -4.44 25.74
C THR A 211 -26.51 -3.61 26.52
N GLY A 212 -26.09 -2.49 27.09
CA GLY A 212 -26.97 -1.57 27.82
C GLY A 212 -27.89 -0.78 26.90
N SER A 213 -29.20 -0.77 27.17
CA SER A 213 -30.14 0.09 26.44
C SER A 213 -29.82 1.57 26.65
N LEU A 214 -29.89 2.34 25.56
CA LEU A 214 -29.73 3.80 25.57
C LEU A 214 -30.96 4.51 26.15
N ASP A 215 -32.11 3.85 26.24
CA ASP A 215 -33.33 4.45 26.79
C ASP A 215 -33.36 4.38 28.33
N LYS A 216 -33.42 5.55 28.95
CA LYS A 216 -33.53 5.71 30.41
C LYS A 216 -34.88 5.30 30.97
N ALA A 217 -35.95 5.29 30.16
CA ALA A 217 -37.28 4.86 30.61
C ALA A 217 -37.34 3.35 30.91
N LEU A 218 -36.50 2.54 30.24
CA LEU A 218 -36.41 1.09 30.43
C LEU A 218 -35.56 0.68 31.66
N LEU A 219 -35.06 1.64 32.45
CA LEU A 219 -34.17 1.38 33.59
C LEU A 219 -34.95 1.30 34.90
N HIS A 220 -35.10 0.10 35.46
CA HIS A 220 -35.70 -0.05 36.78
C HIS A 220 -34.87 0.70 37.83
N LYS A 221 -35.44 1.81 38.35
CA LYS A 221 -34.78 2.77 39.27
C LYS A 221 -33.45 3.33 38.74
N GLY A 222 -33.34 3.51 37.42
CA GLY A 222 -32.15 4.10 36.79
C GLY A 222 -30.93 3.18 36.70
N LYS A 223 -31.10 1.87 36.93
CA LYS A 223 -30.04 0.86 36.84
C LYS A 223 -30.43 -0.24 35.85
N TYR A 224 -29.41 -0.93 35.32
CA TYR A 224 -29.60 -2.23 34.69
C TYR A 224 -29.65 -3.33 35.74
N LYS A 225 -30.34 -4.43 35.44
CA LYS A 225 -30.26 -5.68 36.20
C LYS A 225 -30.06 -6.85 35.25
N ILE A 226 -29.18 -7.77 35.62
CA ILE A 226 -29.17 -9.14 35.10
C ILE A 226 -29.37 -10.11 36.26
N GLU A 227 -30.25 -11.07 36.07
CA GLU A 227 -30.54 -12.15 36.99
C GLU A 227 -30.24 -13.47 36.28
N VAL A 228 -29.45 -14.31 36.92
CA VAL A 228 -29.09 -15.64 36.42
C VAL A 228 -29.46 -16.63 37.49
N SER A 229 -30.19 -17.68 37.13
CA SER A 229 -30.44 -18.82 38.02
C SER A 229 -30.18 -20.15 37.30
N TYR A 230 -29.81 -21.17 38.07
CA TYR A 230 -29.58 -22.50 37.53
C TYR A 230 -30.92 -23.26 37.42
N ARG A 231 -31.16 -23.93 36.30
CA ARG A 231 -32.40 -24.70 36.12
C ARG A 231 -32.38 -25.92 37.05
N GLY A 232 -33.48 -26.15 37.76
CA GLY A 232 -33.54 -27.09 38.88
C GLY A 232 -33.11 -26.51 40.24
N ARG A 233 -32.40 -25.37 40.27
CA ARG A 233 -31.99 -24.66 41.52
C ARG A 233 -32.36 -23.17 41.48
N PRO A 234 -33.65 -22.82 41.57
CA PRO A 234 -34.09 -21.42 41.64
C PRO A 234 -33.62 -20.71 42.94
N ASP A 235 -33.28 -21.47 43.98
CA ASP A 235 -32.58 -20.98 45.18
C ASP A 235 -31.20 -20.38 44.82
N LEU A 236 -30.49 -20.97 43.86
CA LEU A 236 -29.23 -20.45 43.33
C LEU A 236 -29.47 -19.39 42.25
N THR A 237 -30.06 -18.27 42.66
CA THR A 237 -30.24 -17.08 41.84
C THR A 237 -29.19 -16.01 42.18
N ARG A 238 -28.37 -15.61 41.20
CA ARG A 238 -27.46 -14.46 41.29
C ARG A 238 -28.05 -13.25 40.54
N THR A 239 -28.25 -12.15 41.25
CA THR A 239 -28.57 -10.85 40.65
C THR A 239 -27.32 -9.95 40.65
N GLU A 240 -26.98 -9.40 39.49
CA GLU A 240 -26.04 -8.28 39.37
C GLU A 240 -26.80 -7.00 38.96
N VAL A 241 -26.49 -5.90 39.64
CA VAL A 241 -27.15 -4.60 39.42
C VAL A 241 -26.11 -3.57 38.99
N ILE A 242 -26.25 -3.05 37.78
CA ILE A 242 -25.23 -2.23 37.14
C ILE A 242 -25.70 -0.77 37.08
N SER A 243 -24.87 0.15 37.58
CA SER A 243 -25.10 1.59 37.42
C SER A 243 -24.54 2.06 36.06
N PRO A 244 -25.37 2.53 35.12
CA PRO A 244 -24.94 2.99 33.80
C PRO A 244 -24.22 4.34 33.83
N ASP A 245 -23.09 4.45 33.14
CA ASP A 245 -22.43 5.71 32.84
C ASP A 245 -23.03 6.40 31.61
N PHE A 246 -24.16 7.08 31.82
CA PHE A 246 -24.71 7.99 30.80
C PHE A 246 -23.86 9.25 30.57
N ALA A 247 -22.98 9.63 31.51
CA ALA A 247 -22.26 10.90 31.43
C ALA A 247 -21.27 10.92 30.25
N ALA A 248 -20.77 9.77 29.83
CA ALA A 248 -19.80 9.68 28.73
C ALA A 248 -20.39 9.36 27.35
N ILE A 249 -21.70 9.07 27.24
CA ILE A 249 -22.42 9.10 25.96
C ILE A 249 -23.24 10.39 25.75
N GLU A 250 -23.68 11.04 26.84
CA GLU A 250 -24.46 12.29 26.80
C GLU A 250 -23.64 13.56 27.08
N GLY A 251 -22.38 13.43 27.50
CA GLY A 251 -21.59 14.50 28.10
C GLY A 251 -21.93 14.75 29.59
N PRO A 252 -20.98 15.25 30.41
CA PRO A 252 -21.15 15.37 31.85
C PRO A 252 -22.22 16.41 32.24
N ALA A 253 -22.77 16.27 33.45
CA ALA A 253 -23.69 17.26 34.00
C ALA A 253 -23.00 18.65 34.09
N PRO A 254 -23.65 19.77 33.72
CA PRO A 254 -22.97 21.08 33.63
C PRO A 254 -22.31 21.56 34.93
N ILE A 255 -22.87 21.18 36.09
CA ILE A 255 -22.32 21.48 37.43
C ILE A 255 -21.03 20.71 37.75
N ASN A 256 -20.76 19.61 37.04
CA ASN A 256 -19.56 18.78 37.20
C ASN A 256 -18.40 19.26 36.32
N ILE A 257 -18.60 20.24 35.43
CA ILE A 257 -17.54 20.72 34.53
C ILE A 257 -16.55 21.64 35.26
N LYS A 258 -15.27 21.24 35.19
CA LYS A 258 -14.09 21.93 35.73
C LYS A 258 -13.52 22.90 34.68
N THR A 259 -13.28 22.42 33.47
CA THR A 259 -12.75 23.16 32.32
C THR A 259 -13.49 22.78 31.02
N ALA A 260 -13.49 23.69 30.05
CA ALA A 260 -13.96 23.46 28.70
C ALA A 260 -13.11 24.30 27.75
N PHE A 261 -12.56 23.71 26.70
CA PHE A 261 -11.66 24.37 25.76
C PHE A 261 -11.79 23.83 24.33
N ILE A 262 -11.52 24.69 23.36
CA ILE A 262 -11.47 24.36 21.94
C ILE A 262 -10.22 23.50 21.68
N VAL A 263 -10.34 22.51 20.80
CA VAL A 263 -9.29 21.58 20.38
C VAL A 263 -9.38 21.30 18.87
N GLY A 264 -8.43 20.50 18.36
CA GLY A 264 -8.32 20.20 16.93
C GLY A 264 -7.54 21.28 16.18
N ASP A 265 -7.62 21.24 14.85
CA ASP A 265 -6.78 22.05 13.95
C ASP A 265 -7.00 23.56 14.13
N LEU A 266 -8.20 23.97 14.57
CA LEU A 266 -8.56 25.36 14.86
C LEU A 266 -7.64 26.07 15.88
N LYS A 267 -6.83 25.33 16.66
CA LYS A 267 -5.79 25.89 17.55
C LYS A 267 -4.36 25.80 17.01
N LYS A 268 -4.15 25.20 15.84
CA LYS A 268 -2.86 25.14 15.14
C LYS A 268 -2.66 26.32 14.18
N HIS A 269 -3.70 27.13 13.97
CA HIS A 269 -3.71 28.22 13.00
C HIS A 269 -3.95 29.56 13.71
N ASP A 270 -3.13 30.57 13.41
CA ASP A 270 -3.38 31.98 13.78
C ASP A 270 -4.16 32.75 12.69
N ALA A 271 -4.23 32.18 11.49
CA ALA A 271 -4.86 32.77 10.32
C ALA A 271 -5.64 31.72 9.50
N VAL A 272 -6.57 32.18 8.65
CA VAL A 272 -7.52 31.33 7.92
C VAL A 272 -7.55 31.65 6.43
N VAL A 273 -7.34 30.62 5.61
CA VAL A 273 -7.40 30.70 4.15
C VAL A 273 -8.84 31.01 3.71
N PRO A 274 -9.06 31.90 2.73
CA PRO A 274 -10.37 32.17 2.15
C PRO A 274 -11.13 30.92 1.72
N GLY A 275 -12.43 30.91 1.97
CA GLY A 275 -13.34 29.80 1.64
C GLY A 275 -13.16 28.52 2.46
N SER A 276 -12.16 28.45 3.35
CA SER A 276 -11.86 27.24 4.13
C SER A 276 -13.00 26.82 5.08
N GLU A 277 -13.04 25.53 5.38
CA GLU A 277 -13.89 24.95 6.42
C GLU A 277 -13.05 24.30 7.52
N PHE A 278 -13.40 24.58 8.77
CA PHE A 278 -12.77 23.97 9.94
C PHE A 278 -13.79 23.24 10.78
N ARG A 279 -13.44 22.03 11.21
CA ARG A 279 -14.20 21.30 12.23
C ARG A 279 -13.92 21.93 13.60
N LEU A 280 -14.97 22.40 14.28
CA LEU A 280 -14.85 22.90 15.64
C LEU A 280 -15.00 21.74 16.61
N ASP A 281 -13.94 21.44 17.39
CA ASP A 281 -14.05 20.48 18.48
C ASP A 281 -13.83 21.12 19.85
N LEU A 282 -14.53 20.56 20.84
CA LEU A 282 -14.52 21.00 22.23
C LEU A 282 -14.09 19.81 23.11
N GLN A 283 -13.08 20.04 23.95
CA GLN A 283 -12.70 19.18 25.04
C GLN A 283 -13.26 19.74 26.35
N VAL A 284 -13.77 18.86 27.21
CA VAL A 284 -14.27 19.17 28.55
C VAL A 284 -13.59 18.24 29.54
N THR A 285 -13.16 18.79 30.66
CA THR A 285 -12.73 18.00 31.82
C THR A 285 -13.71 18.23 32.96
N ASP A 286 -14.18 17.15 33.58
CA ASP A 286 -15.06 17.23 34.76
C ASP A 286 -14.26 17.37 36.08
N LYS A 287 -14.99 17.38 37.20
CA LYS A 287 -14.43 17.46 38.55
C LYS A 287 -13.71 16.17 39.00
N LYS A 288 -14.04 15.00 38.43
CA LYS A 288 -13.30 13.75 38.66
C LYS A 288 -11.98 13.72 37.88
N GLY A 289 -11.80 14.60 36.90
CA GLY A 289 -10.64 14.65 36.00
C GLY A 289 -10.88 13.95 34.67
N ARG A 290 -12.08 13.40 34.44
CA ARG A 290 -12.41 12.66 33.22
C ARG A 290 -12.55 13.61 32.03
N VAL A 291 -11.97 13.21 30.91
CA VAL A 291 -11.92 13.99 29.67
C VAL A 291 -13.01 13.50 28.71
N TYR A 292 -13.76 14.45 28.15
CA TYR A 292 -14.80 14.22 27.15
C TYR A 292 -14.51 15.09 25.93
N ARG A 293 -14.77 14.59 24.71
CA ARG A 293 -14.52 15.33 23.46
C ARG A 293 -15.66 15.20 22.44
N THR A 294 -15.84 16.20 21.59
CA THR A 294 -16.82 16.15 20.49
C THR A 294 -16.36 15.32 19.29
N ASP A 295 -15.07 14.96 19.24
CA ASP A 295 -14.46 14.14 18.19
C ASP A 295 -14.18 12.69 18.57
N TRP A 296 -14.32 12.34 19.85
CA TRP A 296 -14.21 10.95 20.30
C TRP A 296 -15.54 10.21 20.21
N GLU A 297 -15.48 8.90 19.97
CA GLU A 297 -16.63 8.00 20.15
C GLU A 297 -17.02 7.95 21.64
N PHE A 298 -16.02 7.88 22.52
CA PHE A 298 -16.18 7.76 23.97
C PHE A 298 -14.89 8.16 24.72
N PRO A 299 -14.94 8.85 25.88
CA PRO A 299 -16.07 9.63 26.40
C PRO A 299 -16.39 10.82 25.50
N ARG A 300 -17.65 10.98 25.09
CA ARG A 300 -18.05 11.97 24.08
C ARG A 300 -18.87 13.13 24.60
N ILE A 301 -18.83 14.23 23.84
CA ILE A 301 -19.73 15.38 23.96
C ILE A 301 -20.66 15.40 22.75
N PRO A 302 -21.96 15.13 22.89
CA PRO A 302 -22.93 15.33 21.82
C PRO A 302 -22.95 16.80 21.34
N ARG A 303 -22.99 17.02 20.02
CA ARG A 303 -23.01 18.37 19.41
C ARG A 303 -24.09 19.29 20.00
N ASN A 304 -25.25 18.74 20.41
CA ASN A 304 -26.35 19.50 21.02
C ASN A 304 -26.04 20.07 22.43
N ARG A 305 -25.02 19.54 23.12
CA ARG A 305 -24.43 20.07 24.36
C ARG A 305 -23.47 21.23 24.11
N VAL A 306 -22.94 21.39 22.90
CA VAL A 306 -22.08 22.54 22.58
C VAL A 306 -22.94 23.79 22.34
N ARG A 307 -22.38 24.95 22.69
CA ARG A 307 -22.85 26.27 22.28
C ARG A 307 -21.67 27.06 21.72
N VAL A 308 -21.93 27.75 20.63
CA VAL A 308 -20.94 28.48 19.84
C VAL A 308 -21.49 29.86 19.56
N ARG A 309 -20.62 30.87 19.59
CA ARG A 309 -20.88 32.21 19.04
C ARG A 309 -19.72 32.55 18.10
N THR A 310 -20.04 32.78 16.84
CA THR A 310 -19.11 33.23 15.81
C THR A 310 -19.19 34.74 15.61
N LYS A 311 -18.19 35.33 14.94
CA LYS A 311 -18.19 36.69 14.41
C LYS A 311 -17.50 36.70 13.04
N ASN A 312 -18.19 37.22 12.02
CA ASN A 312 -17.76 37.22 10.61
C ASN A 312 -17.63 35.83 9.94
N LEU A 313 -18.14 34.75 10.53
CA LEU A 313 -18.14 33.41 9.93
C LEU A 313 -19.40 32.61 10.29
N ASP A 314 -19.71 31.62 9.46
CA ASP A 314 -20.87 30.75 9.62
C ASP A 314 -20.51 29.49 10.44
N TYR A 315 -21.52 28.90 11.09
CA TYR A 315 -21.37 27.68 11.88
C TYR A 315 -22.52 26.71 11.62
N ASP A 316 -22.23 25.60 10.94
CA ASP A 316 -23.12 24.46 10.90
C ASP A 316 -23.07 23.73 12.26
N LYS A 317 -24.18 23.87 12.99
CA LYS A 317 -24.43 23.28 14.29
C LYS A 317 -24.71 21.77 14.25
N GLN A 318 -25.09 21.21 13.10
CA GLN A 318 -25.29 19.77 12.91
C GLN A 318 -23.94 19.09 12.64
N ALA A 319 -23.22 19.48 11.58
CA ALA A 319 -21.90 18.93 11.28
C ALA A 319 -20.80 19.34 12.29
N GLY A 320 -20.99 20.45 13.02
CA GLY A 320 -19.95 21.04 13.86
C GLY A 320 -18.86 21.76 13.06
N ARG A 321 -19.20 22.27 11.86
CA ARG A 321 -18.27 22.93 10.94
C ARG A 321 -18.39 24.45 11.01
N LEU A 322 -17.25 25.11 10.90
CA LEU A 322 -17.09 26.55 10.77
C LEU A 322 -16.72 26.83 9.31
N ARG A 323 -17.45 27.72 8.63
CA ARG A 323 -17.17 28.07 7.23
C ARG A 323 -16.78 29.54 7.13
N PHE A 324 -15.62 29.78 6.52
CA PHE A 324 -15.10 31.11 6.27
C PHE A 324 -15.54 31.59 4.88
N SER A 325 -15.67 32.90 4.69
CA SER A 325 -16.10 33.43 3.40
C SER A 325 -15.03 33.19 2.33
N GLY A 326 -15.43 32.82 1.12
CA GLY A 326 -14.57 32.86 -0.06
C GLY A 326 -14.44 34.27 -0.66
N ASP A 327 -15.30 35.21 -0.24
CA ASP A 327 -15.24 36.61 -0.69
C ASP A 327 -14.16 37.35 0.10
N LEU A 328 -13.01 37.52 -0.56
CA LEU A 328 -11.80 38.14 -0.04
C LEU A 328 -12.05 39.58 0.44
N ARG A 329 -12.88 40.34 -0.29
CA ARG A 329 -13.24 41.73 0.03
C ARG A 329 -14.09 41.80 1.29
N LYS A 330 -14.95 40.79 1.54
CA LYS A 330 -15.64 40.61 2.83
C LYS A 330 -14.69 40.20 3.97
N MET A 331 -13.60 39.49 3.69
CA MET A 331 -12.58 39.11 4.69
C MET A 331 -11.64 40.28 5.08
N MET A 332 -11.38 41.21 4.16
CA MET A 332 -10.43 42.32 4.35
C MET A 332 -10.72 43.11 5.64
N GLY A 333 -9.66 43.34 6.44
CA GLY A 333 -9.74 44.03 7.73
C GLY A 333 -10.50 43.31 8.85
N ARG A 334 -11.11 42.14 8.60
CA ARG A 334 -11.87 41.40 9.62
C ARG A 334 -10.95 40.69 10.61
N ARG A 335 -11.52 40.38 11.77
CA ARG A 335 -11.03 39.34 12.69
C ARG A 335 -12.17 38.36 12.92
N TYR A 336 -11.88 37.08 12.82
CA TYR A 336 -12.82 36.01 13.12
C TYR A 336 -12.75 35.71 14.61
N GLU A 337 -13.89 35.58 15.27
CA GLU A 337 -13.95 35.23 16.68
C GLU A 337 -14.87 34.03 16.86
N ILE A 338 -14.36 32.98 17.51
CA ILE A 338 -15.07 31.74 17.78
C ILE A 338 -15.04 31.51 19.28
N THR A 339 -16.17 31.74 19.95
CA THR A 339 -16.34 31.43 21.38
C THR A 339 -17.18 30.18 21.52
N ALA A 340 -16.62 29.11 22.12
CA ALA A 340 -17.32 27.85 22.36
C ALA A 340 -17.42 27.53 23.87
N TRP A 341 -18.54 26.93 24.29
CA TRP A 341 -18.78 26.52 25.67
C TRP A 341 -19.77 25.36 25.78
N TYR A 342 -19.79 24.69 26.93
CA TYR A 342 -20.75 23.63 27.21
C TYR A 342 -22.10 24.20 27.70
N ARG A 343 -23.22 23.67 27.20
CA ARG A 343 -24.60 24.08 27.50
C ARG A 343 -24.87 23.97 29.01
N GLY A 344 -25.26 25.08 29.62
CA GLY A 344 -25.45 25.18 31.08
C GLY A 344 -24.19 25.61 31.86
N ARG A 345 -23.03 25.79 31.20
CA ARG A 345 -21.77 26.22 31.84
C ARG A 345 -21.08 27.37 31.11
N LYS A 346 -21.83 28.44 30.82
CA LYS A 346 -21.36 29.66 30.09
C LYS A 346 -20.13 30.33 30.70
N SER A 347 -19.84 30.12 31.99
CA SER A 347 -18.62 30.58 32.68
C SER A 347 -17.37 29.76 32.39
N LYS A 348 -17.50 28.58 31.74
CA LYS A 348 -16.38 27.79 31.19
C LYS A 348 -16.53 27.80 29.67
N LYS A 349 -15.98 28.85 29.08
CA LYS A 349 -15.93 29.14 27.64
C LYS A 349 -14.47 29.32 27.22
N ASP A 350 -14.19 29.01 25.97
CA ASP A 350 -12.89 29.27 25.34
C ASP A 350 -13.10 30.08 24.05
N LYS A 351 -12.08 30.82 23.63
CA LYS A 351 -12.13 31.81 22.55
C LYS A 351 -10.88 31.72 21.69
N VAL A 352 -11.08 31.39 20.41
CA VAL A 352 -10.07 31.52 19.36
C VAL A 352 -10.36 32.79 18.55
N VAL A 353 -9.29 33.50 18.14
CA VAL A 353 -9.37 34.68 17.28
C VAL A 353 -8.41 34.51 16.11
N LEU A 354 -8.91 34.57 14.88
CA LEU A 354 -8.16 34.29 13.66
C LEU A 354 -8.17 35.52 12.74
N LYS A 355 -7.09 35.70 11.98
CA LYS A 355 -6.97 36.71 10.92
C LYS A 355 -7.21 36.05 9.55
N PRO A 356 -7.63 36.76 8.50
CA PRO A 356 -7.50 36.24 7.13
C PRO A 356 -6.04 35.90 6.80
N ASP A 357 -5.82 34.84 6.04
CA ASP A 357 -4.55 34.54 5.38
C ASP A 357 -4.72 34.76 3.86
N PHE A 358 -4.23 35.89 3.36
CA PHE A 358 -4.27 36.22 1.93
C PHE A 358 -3.04 35.73 1.16
N ILE A 359 -2.20 34.87 1.74
CA ILE A 359 -0.96 34.37 1.13
C ILE A 359 -1.10 32.87 0.86
N SER A 360 -1.46 32.07 1.87
CA SER A 360 -1.46 30.59 1.79
C SER A 360 -2.56 29.99 0.90
N GLY A 361 -3.44 30.83 0.35
CA GLY A 361 -4.43 30.46 -0.68
C GLY A 361 -4.11 30.95 -2.09
N LEU A 362 -3.03 31.71 -2.29
CA LEU A 362 -2.64 32.25 -3.60
C LEU A 362 -2.08 31.14 -4.51
N PRO A 363 -2.32 31.19 -5.83
CA PRO A 363 -1.64 30.37 -6.81
C PRO A 363 -0.21 30.90 -7.06
N LEU A 364 0.63 30.91 -6.02
CA LEU A 364 2.02 31.33 -6.15
C LEU A 364 2.79 30.31 -7.00
N MET A 365 3.53 30.83 -7.98
CA MET A 365 4.54 30.10 -8.74
C MET A 365 5.54 29.47 -7.77
N LYS A 366 5.79 28.18 -7.93
CA LYS A 366 6.73 27.37 -7.10
C LYS A 366 8.06 27.14 -7.80
N GLU A 367 8.05 27.35 -9.11
CA GLU A 367 9.15 27.19 -10.02
C GLU A 367 10.10 28.39 -9.86
N ASP A 368 11.37 28.11 -9.59
CA ASP A 368 12.44 29.11 -9.54
C ASP A 368 13.13 29.29 -10.91
N GLU A 369 12.72 28.52 -11.93
CA GLU A 369 13.15 28.69 -13.31
C GLU A 369 12.05 28.49 -14.36
N LEU A 370 12.18 29.19 -15.49
CA LEU A 370 11.45 28.98 -16.75
C LEU A 370 12.48 28.67 -17.84
N VAL A 371 12.44 27.47 -18.41
CA VAL A 371 13.42 27.00 -19.39
C VAL A 371 12.73 26.63 -20.70
N TYR A 372 13.17 27.27 -21.78
CA TYR A 372 12.70 27.07 -23.15
C TYR A 372 13.83 26.54 -24.02
N ARG A 373 13.52 25.67 -24.98
CA ARG A 373 14.50 25.03 -25.87
C ARG A 373 13.98 25.00 -27.30
N GLY A 374 14.85 25.25 -28.26
CA GLY A 374 14.64 24.88 -29.66
C GLY A 374 14.71 23.36 -29.83
N GLU A 375 14.09 22.85 -30.89
CA GLU A 375 14.17 21.43 -31.25
C GLU A 375 15.56 21.08 -31.79
N ASP A 376 16.08 19.90 -31.41
CA ASP A 376 17.36 19.39 -31.90
C ASP A 376 17.23 18.92 -33.35
N GLY A 377 18.20 19.30 -34.18
CA GLY A 377 18.31 18.88 -35.57
C GLY A 377 18.56 17.37 -35.68
N HIS A 378 17.90 16.72 -36.64
CA HIS A 378 18.02 15.28 -36.86
C HIS A 378 19.39 14.89 -37.42
N ASP A 379 19.93 13.79 -36.93
CA ASP A 379 21.20 13.25 -37.41
C ASP A 379 21.11 12.80 -38.88
N GLY A 380 22.21 12.96 -39.61
CA GLY A 380 22.37 12.58 -40.99
C GLY A 380 22.41 11.06 -41.18
N ARG A 381 21.74 10.56 -42.22
CA ARG A 381 21.70 9.11 -42.49
C ARG A 381 23.09 8.60 -42.88
N HIS A 382 23.53 7.50 -42.29
CA HIS A 382 24.74 6.82 -42.74
C HIS A 382 24.60 6.33 -44.19
N GLY A 383 25.64 6.55 -44.98
CA GLY A 383 25.77 5.99 -46.32
C GLY A 383 25.97 4.48 -46.24
N ARG A 384 25.33 3.73 -47.14
CA ARG A 384 25.48 2.27 -47.21
C ARG A 384 26.79 1.91 -47.88
N SER A 385 27.50 0.92 -47.33
CA SER A 385 28.67 0.34 -47.99
C SER A 385 28.26 -0.36 -49.29
N ALA A 386 29.18 -0.40 -50.25
CA ALA A 386 28.95 -1.01 -51.56
C ALA A 386 28.51 -2.48 -51.48
N GLY A 387 29.03 -3.25 -50.52
CA GLY A 387 28.57 -4.62 -50.27
C GLY A 387 27.09 -4.67 -49.85
N ALA A 388 26.64 -3.76 -48.97
CA ALA A 388 25.23 -3.66 -48.59
C ALA A 388 24.33 -3.13 -49.73
N LEU A 389 24.87 -2.31 -50.64
CA LEU A 389 24.20 -1.92 -51.88
C LEU A 389 24.05 -3.10 -52.83
N TYR A 390 25.11 -3.91 -52.99
CA TYR A 390 25.11 -5.11 -53.81
C TYR A 390 24.13 -6.17 -53.26
N GLU A 391 24.17 -6.48 -51.96
CA GLU A 391 23.18 -7.37 -51.32
C GLU A 391 21.74 -6.90 -51.55
N ALA A 392 21.47 -5.59 -51.43
CA ALA A 392 20.15 -5.03 -51.71
C ALA A 392 19.77 -5.17 -53.19
N ALA A 393 20.70 -4.97 -54.12
CA ALA A 393 20.49 -5.16 -55.56
C ALA A 393 20.25 -6.63 -55.93
N VAL A 394 21.01 -7.57 -55.36
CA VAL A 394 20.83 -9.03 -55.52
C VAL A 394 19.45 -9.43 -55.01
N LYS A 395 19.07 -9.01 -53.80
CA LYS A 395 17.77 -9.30 -53.20
C LYS A 395 16.61 -8.71 -54.01
N ARG A 396 16.79 -7.53 -54.59
CA ARG A 396 15.81 -6.89 -55.48
C ARG A 396 15.67 -7.64 -56.80
N ALA A 397 16.76 -7.95 -57.48
CA ALA A 397 16.73 -8.67 -58.75
C ALA A 397 16.11 -10.08 -58.60
N ALA A 398 16.42 -10.78 -57.50
CA ALA A 398 15.79 -12.05 -57.16
C ALA A 398 14.26 -11.94 -56.94
N ALA A 399 13.78 -10.83 -56.37
CA ALA A 399 12.34 -10.57 -56.20
C ALA A 399 11.64 -10.12 -57.50
N GLU A 400 12.35 -9.41 -58.38
CA GLU A 400 11.86 -8.95 -59.68
C GLU A 400 12.03 -10.00 -60.81
N GLY A 401 12.66 -11.14 -60.53
CA GLY A 401 12.93 -12.21 -61.50
C GLY A 401 13.99 -11.88 -62.55
N THR A 402 14.77 -10.83 -62.33
CA THR A 402 15.77 -10.30 -63.26
C THR A 402 17.18 -10.79 -62.93
N LYS A 403 18.09 -10.76 -63.91
CA LYS A 403 19.52 -10.90 -63.62
C LYS A 403 20.04 -9.58 -63.05
N VAL A 404 20.83 -9.66 -61.99
CA VAL A 404 21.64 -8.54 -61.49
C VAL A 404 22.52 -8.05 -62.64
N ALA A 405 22.30 -6.82 -63.10
CA ALA A 405 23.19 -6.19 -64.08
C ALA A 405 24.59 -6.04 -63.45
N ARG A 406 25.67 -6.05 -64.26
CA ARG A 406 27.04 -5.74 -63.78
C ARG A 406 27.09 -4.28 -63.32
N GLN A 407 26.66 -4.02 -62.08
CA GLN A 407 26.55 -2.69 -61.51
C GLN A 407 27.96 -2.15 -61.26
N ARG A 408 28.36 -1.15 -62.04
CA ARG A 408 29.70 -0.54 -62.00
C ARG A 408 29.97 0.33 -60.75
N GLU A 409 29.05 0.29 -59.78
CA GLU A 409 28.96 1.23 -58.66
C GLU A 409 29.34 0.51 -57.35
N GLY A 410 30.56 -0.01 -57.28
CA GLY A 410 31.13 -0.55 -56.03
C GLY A 410 31.63 0.53 -55.07
N ASN A 411 31.21 1.77 -55.25
CA ASN A 411 31.49 2.85 -54.30
C ASN A 411 30.48 2.80 -53.16
N GLY A 412 30.91 3.18 -51.95
CA GLY A 412 29.98 3.43 -50.86
C GLY A 412 29.13 4.68 -51.12
N GLU A 413 27.88 4.68 -50.64
CA GLU A 413 27.06 5.90 -50.61
C GLU A 413 27.66 6.95 -49.68
N ASP A 414 27.53 8.23 -50.04
CA ASP A 414 27.81 9.33 -49.13
C ASP A 414 26.82 9.30 -47.95
N GLY A 415 27.30 9.69 -46.77
CA GLY A 415 26.44 9.94 -45.62
C GLY A 415 25.76 11.30 -45.76
N GLY A 416 24.47 11.36 -45.41
CA GLY A 416 23.72 12.60 -45.41
C GLY A 416 24.21 13.57 -44.33
N ASN A 417 24.08 14.87 -44.59
CA ASN A 417 24.35 15.90 -43.58
C ASN A 417 23.32 15.83 -42.43
N GLY A 418 23.74 16.20 -41.23
CA GLY A 418 22.83 16.45 -40.12
C GLY A 418 22.05 17.75 -40.35
N ALA A 419 20.81 17.80 -39.86
CA ALA A 419 19.98 19.01 -39.95
C ALA A 419 20.37 20.03 -38.88
N ASP A 420 20.14 21.32 -39.17
CA ASP A 420 20.36 22.40 -38.21
C ASP A 420 19.39 22.30 -37.02
N GLY A 421 19.85 22.68 -35.83
CA GLY A 421 19.01 22.84 -34.64
C GLY A 421 18.17 24.10 -34.73
N ALA A 422 16.94 24.07 -34.20
CA ALA A 422 16.03 25.20 -34.26
C ALA A 422 16.43 26.33 -33.29
N LYS A 423 16.10 27.58 -33.63
CA LYS A 423 16.27 28.73 -32.71
C LYS A 423 15.43 28.51 -31.44
N GLY A 424 16.00 28.83 -30.28
CA GLY A 424 15.29 28.84 -29.00
C GLY A 424 14.08 29.78 -29.03
N PRO A 425 12.95 29.44 -28.38
CA PRO A 425 11.79 30.32 -28.35
C PRO A 425 12.12 31.68 -27.73
N SER A 426 11.77 32.76 -28.42
CA SER A 426 11.91 34.13 -27.89
C SER A 426 10.85 34.38 -26.80
N VAL A 427 11.22 35.07 -25.73
CA VAL A 427 10.40 35.27 -24.54
C VAL A 427 10.28 36.76 -24.21
N THR A 428 9.05 37.27 -24.12
CA THR A 428 8.77 38.58 -23.53
C THR A 428 8.13 38.40 -22.17
N ILE A 429 8.69 39.04 -21.15
CA ILE A 429 8.14 39.09 -19.80
C ILE A 429 7.81 40.53 -19.47
N ARG A 430 6.59 40.77 -18.98
CA ARG A 430 6.21 42.02 -18.32
C ARG A 430 5.96 41.73 -16.85
N ALA A 431 6.52 42.51 -15.94
CA ALA A 431 6.38 42.30 -14.50
C ALA A 431 6.08 43.60 -13.73
N ARG A 432 5.23 43.50 -12.70
CA ARG A 432 4.84 44.60 -11.82
C ARG A 432 4.84 44.17 -10.35
N GLU A 433 5.23 45.09 -9.45
CA GLU A 433 4.92 44.94 -8.03
C GLU A 433 3.42 45.09 -7.78
N VAL A 434 2.88 44.12 -7.06
CA VAL A 434 1.54 44.15 -6.48
C VAL A 434 1.65 43.76 -5.00
N SER A 435 0.60 43.93 -4.21
CA SER A 435 0.57 43.56 -2.79
C SER A 435 -0.55 42.57 -2.50
N SER A 436 -0.43 41.81 -1.41
CA SER A 436 -1.55 41.06 -0.83
C SER A 436 -2.72 41.98 -0.45
N LEU A 437 -3.94 41.46 -0.40
CA LEU A 437 -5.16 42.22 -0.03
C LEU A 437 -5.15 42.87 1.37
N ASP A 438 -4.20 42.52 2.23
CA ASP A 438 -4.02 43.16 3.53
C ASP A 438 -2.85 44.15 3.58
N GLY A 439 -2.22 44.43 2.43
CA GLY A 439 -1.12 45.38 2.24
C GLY A 439 0.20 44.99 2.92
N LYS A 440 0.36 43.74 3.39
CA LYS A 440 1.55 43.34 4.19
C LYS A 440 2.60 42.54 3.45
N LYS A 441 2.28 41.97 2.29
CA LYS A 441 3.24 41.26 1.45
C LYS A 441 3.33 41.90 0.08
N ARG A 442 4.56 42.25 -0.28
CA ARG A 442 4.99 42.59 -1.64
C ARG A 442 4.98 41.31 -2.47
N LEU A 443 4.49 41.38 -3.69
CA LEU A 443 4.34 40.27 -4.65
C LEU A 443 4.75 40.75 -6.05
N ILE A 444 5.10 39.82 -6.93
CA ILE A 444 5.39 40.07 -8.34
C ILE A 444 4.29 39.43 -9.16
N LEU A 445 3.51 40.24 -9.88
CA LEU A 445 2.63 39.76 -10.94
C LEU A 445 3.39 39.87 -12.27
N MET A 446 3.36 38.82 -13.08
CA MET A 446 4.04 38.82 -14.38
C MET A 446 3.25 38.09 -15.46
N GLU A 447 3.24 38.70 -16.65
CA GLU A 447 2.87 38.09 -17.93
C GLU A 447 4.14 37.52 -18.57
N VAL A 448 4.10 36.26 -18.99
CA VAL A 448 5.16 35.60 -19.75
C VAL A 448 4.58 35.16 -21.09
N LYS A 449 5.13 35.72 -22.17
CA LYS A 449 4.70 35.47 -23.55
C LYS A 449 5.86 34.86 -24.35
N VAL A 450 5.70 33.59 -24.70
CA VAL A 450 6.66 32.86 -25.55
C VAL A 450 6.22 32.97 -27.00
N GLN A 451 7.18 33.07 -27.92
CA GLN A 451 6.92 33.13 -29.36
C GLN A 451 6.14 31.88 -29.83
N GLY A 452 4.95 32.10 -30.39
CA GLY A 452 4.03 31.04 -30.84
C GLY A 452 3.01 30.57 -29.79
N GLU A 453 3.15 30.95 -28.52
CA GLU A 453 2.25 30.56 -27.45
C GLU A 453 1.28 31.68 -27.01
N PRO A 454 0.13 31.33 -26.39
CA PRO A 454 -0.65 32.28 -25.59
C PRO A 454 0.14 32.74 -24.36
N ALA A 455 -0.05 34.00 -23.96
CA ALA A 455 0.58 34.55 -22.76
C ALA A 455 0.06 33.85 -21.47
N ARG A 456 0.98 33.60 -20.54
CA ARG A 456 0.73 32.93 -19.26
C ARG A 456 0.95 33.92 -18.11
N TYR A 457 0.13 33.84 -17.06
CA TYR A 457 0.20 34.76 -15.92
C TYR A 457 0.64 34.03 -14.65
N PHE A 458 1.60 34.63 -13.94
CA PHE A 458 2.18 34.08 -12.71
C PHE A 458 2.19 35.14 -11.60
N LEU A 459 1.99 34.69 -10.36
CA LEU A 459 2.15 35.50 -9.16
C LEU A 459 3.26 34.88 -8.30
N ARG A 460 4.20 35.68 -7.81
CA ARG A 460 5.38 35.21 -7.05
C ARG A 460 5.67 36.12 -5.84
N SER A 461 6.41 35.63 -4.85
CA SER A 461 6.77 36.43 -3.67
C SER A 461 7.83 37.48 -4.03
N TRP A 462 7.74 38.69 -3.46
CA TRP A 462 8.83 39.68 -3.50
C TRP A 462 10.07 39.20 -2.73
N ASP A 463 9.86 38.32 -1.74
CA ASP A 463 10.89 37.80 -0.83
C ASP A 463 11.50 36.47 -1.33
N GLY A 464 11.24 36.07 -2.59
CA GLY A 464 11.74 34.81 -3.17
C GLY A 464 13.17 34.91 -3.73
N ALA A 465 13.76 33.77 -4.11
CA ALA A 465 14.97 33.75 -4.93
C ALA A 465 14.71 34.42 -6.30
N PRO A 466 15.72 34.95 -7.03
CA PRO A 466 15.53 35.44 -8.38
C PRO A 466 14.94 34.36 -9.31
N LEU A 467 13.98 34.71 -10.16
CA LEU A 467 13.43 33.79 -11.17
C LEU A 467 14.41 33.68 -12.34
N ARG A 468 14.94 32.48 -12.56
CA ARG A 468 15.77 32.19 -13.74
C ARG A 468 14.88 32.05 -14.99
N VAL A 469 15.25 32.68 -16.09
CA VAL A 469 14.53 32.62 -17.36
C VAL A 469 15.54 32.36 -18.45
N ALA A 470 15.49 31.16 -19.03
CA ALA A 470 16.50 30.66 -19.96
C ALA A 470 15.89 30.23 -21.30
N SER A 471 16.50 30.63 -22.41
CA SER A 471 16.18 30.12 -23.75
C SER A 471 17.42 29.56 -24.43
N TYR A 472 17.34 28.30 -24.86
CA TYR A 472 18.43 27.56 -25.50
C TYR A 472 18.11 27.26 -26.96
N GLY A 473 19.08 27.45 -27.86
CA GLY A 473 19.01 26.86 -29.20
C GLY A 473 19.12 25.33 -29.16
N GLY A 474 18.51 24.66 -30.13
CA GLY A 474 18.63 23.20 -30.29
C GLY A 474 20.02 22.77 -30.75
N LYS A 475 20.45 21.56 -30.39
CA LYS A 475 21.67 20.94 -30.94
C LYS A 475 21.51 20.73 -32.46
N GLY A 476 22.57 20.94 -33.23
CA GLY A 476 22.63 20.51 -34.64
C GLY A 476 22.84 19.00 -34.76
N GLY A 477 22.18 18.34 -35.70
CA GLY A 477 22.30 16.90 -35.93
C GLY A 477 23.72 16.48 -36.32
N ASP A 478 24.19 15.34 -35.84
CA ASP A 478 25.50 14.79 -36.23
C ASP A 478 25.42 14.28 -37.68
N GLY A 479 26.45 14.54 -38.48
CA GLY A 479 26.53 14.13 -39.88
C GLY A 479 26.70 12.62 -40.03
N GLY A 480 26.07 12.04 -41.04
CA GLY A 480 26.13 10.62 -41.31
C GLY A 480 27.52 10.20 -41.80
N ASN A 481 28.11 9.16 -41.19
CA ASN A 481 29.26 8.48 -41.79
C ASN A 481 28.96 8.00 -43.21
N GLY A 482 29.93 8.09 -44.12
CA GLY A 482 29.86 7.53 -45.47
C GLY A 482 30.12 6.02 -45.48
N GLY A 483 29.59 5.33 -46.49
CA GLY A 483 29.76 3.88 -46.64
C GLY A 483 31.13 3.50 -47.20
N ASP A 484 31.60 2.30 -46.85
CA ASP A 484 32.83 1.74 -47.44
C ASP A 484 32.63 1.30 -48.90
N GLY A 485 33.65 1.48 -49.75
CA GLY A 485 33.71 0.86 -51.07
C GLY A 485 33.93 -0.66 -50.98
N SER A 486 33.52 -1.41 -52.01
CA SER A 486 33.57 -2.88 -51.97
C SER A 486 35.01 -3.38 -52.08
N ARG A 487 35.28 -4.55 -51.50
CA ARG A 487 36.49 -5.30 -51.80
C ARG A 487 36.25 -5.99 -53.14
N GLY A 488 37.00 -5.61 -54.17
CA GLY A 488 36.75 -6.08 -55.54
C GLY A 488 37.03 -7.56 -55.80
N ASP A 489 37.22 -8.35 -54.74
CA ASP A 489 37.28 -9.82 -54.75
C ASP A 489 35.91 -10.43 -55.08
N GLU A 490 34.82 -9.65 -54.96
CA GLU A 490 33.44 -10.01 -55.34
C GLU A 490 33.20 -10.00 -56.88
N ALA A 491 34.22 -9.63 -57.67
CA ALA A 491 34.15 -9.68 -59.13
C ALA A 491 34.20 -11.13 -59.63
N TYR A 492 33.02 -11.72 -59.87
CA TYR A 492 32.89 -13.01 -60.56
C TYR A 492 33.52 -12.94 -61.96
N PHE A 493 34.72 -13.53 -62.08
CA PHE A 493 35.36 -13.77 -63.37
C PHE A 493 34.53 -14.76 -64.20
N SER A 494 34.46 -14.50 -65.50
CA SER A 494 33.96 -15.42 -66.53
C SER A 494 35.14 -15.77 -67.41
N ASP A 495 35.36 -17.06 -67.71
CA ASP A 495 36.64 -17.64 -68.18
C ASP A 495 37.16 -17.17 -69.57
N ASP A 496 36.61 -16.12 -70.17
CA ASP A 496 37.05 -15.56 -71.45
C ASP A 496 38.16 -14.50 -71.25
N GLU A 497 39.31 -14.70 -71.89
CA GLU A 497 40.54 -13.91 -71.70
C GLU A 497 40.42 -12.43 -72.09
N TYR A 498 40.33 -11.53 -71.11
CA TYR A 498 40.75 -10.12 -71.23
C TYR A 498 41.38 -9.64 -69.92
N GLU A 499 42.58 -9.05 -69.98
CA GLU A 499 43.13 -8.29 -68.86
C GLU A 499 42.30 -7.01 -68.65
N ILE A 500 41.40 -7.05 -67.67
CA ILE A 500 40.64 -5.89 -67.20
C ILE A 500 41.33 -5.38 -65.93
N GLU A 501 41.73 -4.10 -65.91
CA GLU A 501 42.29 -3.47 -64.72
C GLU A 501 41.31 -3.62 -63.53
N PRO A 502 41.78 -4.01 -62.33
CA PRO A 502 40.90 -4.24 -61.19
C PRO A 502 40.14 -2.95 -60.84
N PRO A 503 38.80 -2.98 -60.78
CA PRO A 503 38.00 -1.77 -60.54
C PRO A 503 38.28 -1.21 -59.15
N VAL A 504 38.75 0.04 -59.13
CA VAL A 504 39.08 0.76 -57.88
C VAL A 504 37.80 1.31 -57.27
N TYR A 505 37.54 0.95 -56.01
CA TYR A 505 36.30 1.25 -55.32
C TYR A 505 36.51 2.26 -54.18
N TYR A 506 35.74 3.35 -54.23
CA TYR A 506 35.90 4.50 -53.34
C TYR A 506 34.89 4.45 -52.18
N GLY A 507 35.31 4.87 -50.99
CA GLY A 507 34.38 5.10 -49.88
C GLY A 507 33.60 6.39 -50.10
N GLY A 508 32.32 6.38 -49.69
CA GLY A 508 31.48 7.58 -49.71
C GLY A 508 31.95 8.61 -48.68
N ALA A 509 31.75 9.89 -48.96
CA ALA A 509 32.03 10.98 -48.04
C ALA A 509 31.14 10.89 -46.78
N GLY A 510 31.66 11.34 -45.64
CA GLY A 510 30.86 11.59 -44.45
C GLY A 510 30.17 12.94 -44.57
N GLY A 511 28.89 12.99 -44.23
CA GLY A 511 28.10 14.21 -44.24
C GLY A 511 28.57 15.22 -43.19
N ASP A 512 28.29 16.49 -43.43
CA ASP A 512 28.58 17.57 -42.49
C ASP A 512 27.63 17.50 -41.27
N GLY A 513 28.11 17.95 -40.11
CA GLY A 513 27.26 18.18 -38.94
C GLY A 513 26.40 19.44 -39.13
N GLY A 514 25.13 19.37 -38.72
CA GLY A 514 24.23 20.52 -38.75
C GLY A 514 24.65 21.63 -37.79
N ARG A 515 24.32 22.88 -38.12
CA ARG A 515 24.56 24.03 -37.24
C ARG A 515 23.69 23.93 -35.98
N GLY A 516 24.25 24.33 -34.84
CA GLY A 516 23.48 24.52 -33.60
C GLY A 516 22.55 25.74 -33.72
N GLY A 517 21.33 25.61 -33.22
CA GLY A 517 20.35 26.70 -33.26
C GLY A 517 20.78 27.90 -32.42
N ASP A 518 20.29 29.09 -32.77
CA ASP A 518 20.56 30.30 -31.99
C ASP A 518 19.72 30.33 -30.70
N GLY A 519 20.19 31.00 -29.65
CA GLY A 519 19.40 31.23 -28.44
C GLY A 519 18.19 32.12 -28.70
N GLY A 520 17.09 31.94 -27.95
CA GLY A 520 15.91 32.80 -28.08
C GLY A 520 16.14 34.18 -27.48
N ASP A 521 15.52 35.22 -28.07
CA ASP A 521 15.68 36.59 -27.58
C ASP A 521 14.79 36.79 -26.34
N ILE A 522 15.32 37.40 -25.28
CA ILE A 522 14.63 37.57 -23.98
C ILE A 522 14.49 39.05 -23.66
N ARG A 523 13.24 39.55 -23.61
CA ARG A 523 12.91 40.93 -23.23
C ARG A 523 12.14 40.97 -21.91
N LEU A 524 12.70 41.62 -20.90
CA LEU A 524 12.08 41.85 -19.59
C LEU A 524 11.69 43.32 -19.44
N LEU A 525 10.40 43.58 -19.21
CA LEU A 525 9.79 44.89 -19.02
C LEU A 525 9.28 45.02 -17.58
N VAL A 526 9.69 46.06 -16.84
CA VAL A 526 9.44 46.14 -15.39
C VAL A 526 8.89 47.48 -14.90
N SER A 527 8.05 47.44 -13.84
CA SER A 527 7.43 48.65 -13.26
C SER A 527 8.22 49.37 -12.14
N ARG A 528 9.06 48.65 -11.37
CA ARG A 528 10.06 49.23 -10.42
C ARG A 528 11.44 48.79 -10.87
N GLU A 529 12.46 49.66 -10.95
CA GLU A 529 13.83 49.26 -11.33
C GLU A 529 14.36 48.11 -10.45
N GLU A 530 13.93 48.07 -9.18
CA GLU A 530 14.22 46.97 -8.27
C GLU A 530 13.82 45.57 -8.81
N LEU A 531 12.94 45.46 -9.82
CA LEU A 531 12.46 44.17 -10.38
C LEU A 531 13.55 43.44 -11.12
N LEU A 532 14.51 44.16 -11.69
CA LEU A 532 15.64 43.57 -12.40
C LEU A 532 16.42 42.59 -11.49
N LYS A 533 16.44 42.84 -10.18
CA LYS A 533 17.07 41.99 -9.15
C LYS A 533 16.28 40.71 -8.83
N ALA A 534 15.03 40.62 -9.26
CA ALA A 534 14.15 39.47 -9.05
C ALA A 534 14.17 38.46 -10.21
N PHE A 535 15.00 38.67 -11.23
CA PHE A 535 15.19 37.74 -12.36
C PHE A 535 16.67 37.48 -12.64
N VAL A 536 16.95 36.35 -13.28
CA VAL A 536 18.23 36.02 -13.93
C VAL A 536 17.90 35.60 -15.35
N LEU A 537 18.39 36.34 -16.35
CA LEU A 537 18.05 36.11 -17.76
C LEU A 537 19.24 35.45 -18.48
N GLU A 538 18.95 34.41 -19.27
CA GLU A 538 19.96 33.58 -19.94
C GLU A 538 19.53 33.23 -21.36
N SER A 539 20.32 33.58 -22.37
CA SER A 539 20.14 33.07 -23.74
C SER A 539 21.40 32.35 -24.17
N HIS A 540 21.26 31.10 -24.61
CA HIS A 540 22.37 30.20 -24.90
C HIS A 540 22.26 29.63 -26.31
N GLU A 541 23.39 29.63 -27.01
CA GLU A 541 23.58 28.91 -28.26
C GLU A 541 23.34 27.39 -28.13
N GLY A 542 22.79 26.79 -29.18
CA GLY A 542 22.82 25.35 -29.38
C GLY A 542 24.21 24.89 -29.84
N PRO A 543 24.70 23.72 -29.39
CA PRO A 543 25.94 23.14 -29.90
C PRO A 543 25.75 22.64 -31.34
N GLY A 544 26.77 22.81 -32.19
CA GLY A 544 26.78 22.20 -33.52
C GLY A 544 26.91 20.68 -33.47
N GLY A 545 26.44 20.03 -34.54
CA GLY A 545 26.60 18.59 -34.74
C GLY A 545 28.02 18.20 -35.13
N ARG A 546 28.40 16.96 -34.86
CA ARG A 546 29.69 16.39 -35.26
C ARG A 546 29.69 16.01 -36.73
N LYS A 547 30.84 16.02 -37.39
CA LYS A 547 30.98 15.46 -38.75
C LYS A 547 30.79 13.95 -38.80
N GLY A 548 30.28 13.45 -39.92
CA GLY A 548 30.41 12.06 -40.31
C GLY A 548 31.84 11.73 -40.78
N THR A 549 32.31 10.51 -40.48
CA THR A 549 33.55 9.98 -41.07
C THR A 549 33.31 9.51 -42.50
N GLY A 550 34.23 9.80 -43.42
CA GLY A 550 34.19 9.17 -44.75
C GLY A 550 34.53 7.68 -44.67
N GLY A 551 33.91 6.88 -45.54
CA GLY A 551 34.13 5.43 -45.60
C GLY A 551 35.49 5.07 -46.20
N ALA A 552 35.95 3.84 -45.96
CA ALA A 552 37.17 3.31 -46.55
C ALA A 552 36.99 3.02 -48.04
N GLY A 553 37.99 3.37 -48.86
CA GLY A 553 38.14 2.82 -50.21
C GLY A 553 38.94 1.52 -50.17
N SER A 554 38.77 0.64 -51.17
CA SER A 554 39.47 -0.65 -51.24
C SER A 554 40.02 -0.95 -52.62
N VAL A 555 41.19 -1.58 -52.66
CA VAL A 555 41.78 -2.14 -53.89
C VAL A 555 41.42 -3.61 -53.96
N SER A 556 40.89 -4.07 -55.09
CA SER A 556 41.05 -5.47 -55.50
C SER A 556 42.50 -5.72 -55.89
N GLY A 557 43.08 -6.80 -55.37
CA GLY A 557 44.51 -7.05 -55.51
C GLY A 557 44.99 -8.22 -54.67
N ALA A 558 44.29 -9.35 -54.74
CA ALA A 558 44.76 -10.59 -54.11
C ALA A 558 46.19 -10.90 -54.59
N GLN A 559 47.12 -11.08 -53.64
CA GLN A 559 48.51 -11.48 -53.93
C GLN A 559 48.59 -12.97 -54.30
N GLY A 560 47.94 -13.34 -55.41
CA GLY A 560 48.21 -14.58 -56.12
C GLY A 560 49.67 -14.60 -56.58
N MET A 561 50.34 -15.75 -56.39
CA MET A 561 51.78 -15.84 -56.58
C MET A 561 52.21 -15.77 -58.06
N THR A 562 53.47 -15.36 -58.26
CA THR A 562 54.26 -15.62 -59.48
C THR A 562 53.79 -15.01 -60.81
N GLY A 563 53.38 -13.73 -60.79
CA GLY A 563 53.37 -12.85 -61.98
C GLY A 563 54.37 -11.69 -61.81
N ARG A 564 55.14 -11.36 -62.85
CA ARG A 564 56.04 -10.17 -62.83
C ARG A 564 55.20 -8.91 -63.10
N PRO A 565 55.16 -7.92 -62.20
CA PRO A 565 54.31 -6.75 -62.40
C PRO A 565 54.76 -5.92 -63.63
N PRO A 566 53.82 -5.39 -64.44
CA PRO A 566 54.15 -4.55 -65.59
C PRO A 566 54.78 -3.23 -65.13
N ALA A 567 56.03 -3.00 -65.52
CA ALA A 567 56.79 -1.81 -65.14
C ALA A 567 56.33 -0.57 -65.93
N GLY A 568 55.30 0.12 -65.44
CA GLY A 568 54.83 1.39 -66.01
C GLY A 568 53.50 1.92 -65.46
N GLY A 569 52.62 1.03 -64.98
CA GLY A 569 51.33 1.42 -64.41
C GLY A 569 51.46 2.06 -63.03
N VAL A 570 50.97 3.30 -62.86
CA VAL A 570 50.78 3.90 -61.54
C VAL A 570 49.52 3.30 -60.92
N ALA A 571 49.70 2.36 -59.98
CA ALA A 571 48.58 1.72 -59.28
C ALA A 571 47.68 2.78 -58.62
N ALA A 572 46.47 2.94 -59.15
CA ALA A 572 45.49 3.91 -58.67
C ALA A 572 45.06 3.55 -57.24
N ARG A 573 45.44 4.40 -56.28
CA ARG A 573 45.05 4.22 -54.88
C ARG A 573 43.56 4.56 -54.73
N PRO A 574 42.72 3.65 -54.21
CA PRO A 574 41.37 4.00 -53.80
C PRO A 574 41.47 4.99 -52.66
N ASN A 575 40.84 6.15 -52.84
CA ASN A 575 40.73 7.12 -51.77
C ASN A 575 39.59 6.70 -50.84
N SER A 576 39.82 6.81 -49.53
CA SER A 576 38.73 6.91 -48.57
C SER A 576 37.87 8.13 -48.89
N GLY A 577 36.59 8.05 -48.60
CA GLY A 577 35.72 9.21 -48.61
C GLY A 577 36.26 10.31 -47.69
N ARG A 578 35.96 11.55 -48.02
CA ARG A 578 36.30 12.69 -47.17
C ARG A 578 35.38 12.71 -45.95
N ALA A 579 35.91 12.96 -44.75
CA ALA A 579 35.06 13.28 -43.59
C ALA A 579 34.45 14.68 -43.74
N GLY A 580 33.23 14.86 -43.24
CA GLY A 580 32.51 16.14 -43.30
C GLY A 580 33.14 17.25 -42.45
N ALA A 581 32.54 18.43 -42.47
CA ALA A 581 32.78 19.50 -41.50
C ALA A 581 31.98 19.27 -40.21
N ASP A 582 32.56 19.66 -39.07
CA ASP A 582 31.77 19.78 -37.84
C ASP A 582 30.88 21.02 -37.94
N GLY A 583 29.62 20.90 -37.52
CA GLY A 583 28.66 21.99 -37.56
C GLY A 583 29.07 23.14 -36.63
N PRO A 584 28.90 24.41 -37.05
CA PRO A 584 29.13 25.54 -36.17
C PRO A 584 28.08 25.57 -35.04
N ARG A 585 28.42 26.23 -33.93
CA ARG A 585 27.41 26.56 -32.91
C ARG A 585 26.44 27.62 -33.43
N GLY A 586 25.32 27.78 -32.72
CA GLY A 586 24.53 29.00 -32.81
C GLY A 586 25.24 30.19 -32.16
N GLY A 587 24.59 31.35 -32.19
CA GLY A 587 24.86 32.47 -31.30
C GLY A 587 23.86 32.54 -30.15
N ALA A 588 24.22 33.22 -29.06
CA ALA A 588 23.25 33.61 -28.04
C ALA A 588 22.20 34.60 -28.62
N GLY A 589 20.96 34.51 -28.16
CA GLY A 589 19.90 35.48 -28.48
C GLY A 589 20.06 36.78 -27.68
N GLU A 590 19.39 37.84 -28.12
CA GLU A 590 19.53 39.15 -27.47
C GLU A 590 18.79 39.18 -26.13
N ILE A 591 19.45 39.65 -25.06
CA ILE A 591 18.83 39.89 -23.75
C ILE A 591 18.66 41.40 -23.53
N ARG A 592 17.43 41.85 -23.31
CA ARG A 592 17.10 43.22 -22.91
C ARG A 592 16.29 43.22 -21.62
N ALA A 593 16.63 44.10 -20.69
CA ALA A 593 15.89 44.28 -19.44
C ALA A 593 15.79 45.78 -19.12
N GLU A 594 14.58 46.31 -19.06
CA GLU A 594 14.32 47.75 -19.02
C GLU A 594 13.08 48.11 -18.20
N VAL A 595 13.07 49.32 -17.63
CA VAL A 595 11.89 49.88 -16.95
C VAL A 595 10.93 50.43 -18.00
N ASP A 596 9.69 49.98 -18.00
CA ASP A 596 8.69 50.29 -19.03
C ASP A 596 7.32 50.49 -18.40
N GLU A 597 6.66 51.61 -18.72
CA GLU A 597 5.31 51.91 -18.21
C GLU A 597 4.26 50.90 -18.69
N PHE A 598 4.45 50.23 -19.84
CA PHE A 598 3.57 49.16 -20.32
C PHE A 598 3.60 47.91 -19.43
N ALA A 599 4.61 47.75 -18.56
CA ALA A 599 4.59 46.70 -17.54
C ALA A 599 3.43 46.88 -16.52
N ASN A 600 2.84 48.09 -16.44
CA ASN A 600 1.67 48.33 -15.62
C ASN A 600 0.37 47.71 -16.18
N GLU A 601 0.30 47.42 -17.49
CA GLU A 601 -0.89 46.83 -18.12
C GLU A 601 -1.14 45.37 -17.67
N VAL A 602 -0.09 44.66 -17.22
CA VAL A 602 -0.13 43.26 -16.80
C VAL A 602 -1.26 42.99 -15.82
N VAL A 603 -1.49 43.93 -14.89
CA VAL A 603 -2.62 43.87 -13.95
C VAL A 603 -3.95 43.81 -14.70
N GLN A 604 -4.21 44.80 -15.57
CA GLN A 604 -5.47 44.91 -16.31
C GLN A 604 -5.72 43.73 -17.26
N GLN A 605 -4.64 43.13 -17.80
CA GLN A 605 -4.68 42.01 -18.74
C GLN A 605 -4.70 40.64 -18.03
N SER A 606 -4.37 40.57 -16.73
CA SER A 606 -4.32 39.32 -15.96
C SER A 606 -5.71 38.73 -15.63
N PRO A 607 -5.82 37.38 -15.51
CA PRO A 607 -7.06 36.70 -15.12
C PRO A 607 -7.68 37.28 -13.84
N LYS A 608 -9.02 37.31 -13.82
CA LYS A 608 -9.79 37.82 -12.68
C LYS A 608 -9.45 37.06 -11.39
N GLU A 609 -9.17 35.78 -11.52
CA GLU A 609 -8.79 34.82 -10.48
C GLU A 609 -7.45 35.18 -9.80
N ILE A 610 -6.64 36.04 -10.41
CA ILE A 610 -5.43 36.62 -9.80
C ILE A 610 -5.72 38.05 -9.34
N ASN A 611 -6.36 38.86 -10.19
CA ASN A 611 -6.73 40.25 -9.92
C ASN A 611 -7.56 40.45 -8.64
N ASP A 612 -8.52 39.56 -8.34
CA ASP A 612 -9.34 39.66 -7.13
C ASP A 612 -8.56 39.39 -5.81
N TRP A 613 -7.31 38.93 -5.90
CA TRP A 613 -6.44 38.57 -4.75
C TRP A 613 -5.31 39.55 -4.45
N ILE A 614 -5.22 40.67 -5.16
CA ILE A 614 -4.10 41.62 -5.09
C ILE A 614 -4.56 43.08 -4.99
N LEU A 615 -3.70 43.92 -4.42
CA LEU A 615 -3.74 45.38 -4.52
C LEU A 615 -2.58 45.83 -5.41
N TYR A 616 -2.72 46.92 -6.16
CA TYR A 616 -1.73 47.36 -7.14
C TYR A 616 -1.67 48.88 -7.25
#